data_AF-A0A2I0UQE3-F1
#
_entry.id   AF-A0A2I0UQE3-F1
#
_cell.length_a   1.000
_cell.length_b   1.000
_cell.length_c   1.000
_cell.angle_alpha   90.00
_cell.angle_beta   90.00
_cell.angle_gamma   90.00
#
_symmetry.space_group_name_H-M   'P 1'
#
loop_
_entity.id
_entity.type
_entity.pdbx_description
1 polymer ?
#
loop_
_entity_poly.entity_id
_entity_poly.type
_entity_poly.pdbx_seq_one_letter_code
_entity_poly.pdbx_strand_id
1 'polypeptide(L)'
;MQQDFSLADCDVMGFDLDHTLCRYQLPQSARLIYDSFAQYLVTEKGYDEDLLTVAPDSLDFCCKGLVFDIEDGNFLKLAEDGTVLRASHGTRSMTSEEVLEIYGRREWKHFDTVSGMVSRSAKYYLYDNYFDLPGALLCARVVDSLDQHDDQKKYDFWKDVVAAIQHNYKITAFKDSHDCPDNLMRSINPLFYL
;
A
#
# COMPACT_ATOMS: atom_id res chain seq x y z
N MET A 1 -13.37 -23.28 20.70
CA MET A 1 -13.10 -23.13 22.14
C MET A 1 -11.98 -22.10 22.22
N GLN A 2 -12.26 -20.88 22.66
CA GLN A 2 -11.25 -19.84 22.78
C GLN A 2 -10.36 -20.22 23.97
N GLN A 3 -9.04 -20.27 23.78
CA GLN A 3 -8.10 -20.57 24.86
C GLN A 3 -7.95 -19.31 25.73
N ASP A 4 -8.09 -19.46 27.04
CA ASP A 4 -7.84 -18.38 27.97
C ASP A 4 -6.33 -18.10 28.04
N PHE A 5 -5.96 -16.82 27.99
CA PHE A 5 -4.58 -16.34 28.04
C PHE A 5 -4.39 -15.43 29.26
N SER A 6 -3.34 -15.68 30.05
CA SER A 6 -3.01 -14.92 31.26
C SER A 6 -1.61 -14.30 31.12
N LEU A 7 -1.54 -12.97 31.27
CA LEU A 7 -0.26 -12.24 31.30
C LEU A 7 0.60 -12.62 32.52
N ALA A 8 -0.02 -13.14 33.59
CA ALA A 8 0.71 -13.57 34.79
C ALA A 8 1.57 -14.83 34.54
N ASP A 9 1.28 -15.57 33.47
CA ASP A 9 2.02 -16.79 33.10
C ASP A 9 3.20 -16.47 32.17
N CYS A 10 3.46 -15.19 31.86
CA CYS A 10 4.51 -14.75 30.96
C CYS A 10 5.70 -14.15 31.73
N ASP A 11 6.87 -14.79 31.67
CA ASP A 11 8.12 -14.26 32.26
C ASP A 11 8.72 -13.08 31.46
N VAL A 12 8.45 -13.06 30.15
CA VAL A 12 8.98 -12.07 29.22
C VAL A 12 7.88 -11.63 28.26
N MET A 13 7.80 -10.32 28.02
CA MET A 13 6.92 -9.72 27.02
C MET A 13 7.77 -9.03 25.94
N GLY A 14 7.70 -9.56 24.72
CA GLY A 14 8.27 -8.92 23.54
C GLY A 14 7.26 -7.95 22.92
N PHE A 15 7.71 -6.75 22.59
CA PHE A 15 6.92 -5.77 21.87
C PHE A 15 7.59 -5.49 20.53
N ASP A 16 6.78 -5.42 19.49
CA ASP A 16 7.21 -4.82 18.24
C ASP A 16 7.53 -3.33 18.46
N LEU A 17 8.41 -2.78 17.64
CA LEU A 17 8.85 -1.40 17.78
C LEU A 17 7.88 -0.47 17.03
N ASP A 18 7.84 -0.59 15.71
CA ASP A 18 7.15 0.35 14.85
C ASP A 18 5.63 0.14 14.89
N HIS A 19 4.87 1.22 15.02
CA HIS A 19 3.42 1.19 15.22
C HIS A 19 2.93 0.46 16.48
N THR A 20 3.84 -0.04 17.33
CA THR A 20 3.53 -0.64 18.64
C THR A 20 4.10 0.22 19.78
N LEU A 21 5.43 0.26 19.95
CA LEU A 21 6.08 1.15 20.93
C LEU A 21 6.31 2.57 20.36
N CYS A 22 6.80 2.64 19.12
CA CYS A 22 7.02 3.86 18.37
C CYS A 22 5.76 4.23 17.58
N ARG A 23 5.15 5.37 17.92
CA ARG A 23 3.93 5.84 17.25
C ARG A 23 4.26 6.95 16.27
N TYR A 24 3.98 6.70 15.01
CA TYR A 24 4.14 7.65 13.92
C TYR A 24 2.90 8.52 13.74
N GLN A 25 3.12 9.74 13.28
CA GLN A 25 2.03 10.60 12.81
C GLN A 25 1.66 10.17 11.39
N LEU A 26 0.58 9.38 11.29
CA LEU A 26 0.22 8.67 10.05
C LEU A 26 0.11 9.58 8.82
N PRO A 27 -0.51 10.78 8.86
CA PRO A 27 -0.58 11.63 7.66
C PRO A 27 0.79 12.05 7.13
N GLN A 28 1.71 12.44 8.02
CA GLN A 28 3.06 12.89 7.67
C GLN A 28 3.91 11.72 7.18
N SER A 29 3.84 10.58 7.86
CA SER A 29 4.55 9.36 7.45
C SER A 29 4.03 8.84 6.11
N ALA A 30 2.71 8.82 5.91
CA ALA A 30 2.10 8.41 4.65
C ALA A 30 2.54 9.31 3.49
N ARG A 31 2.58 10.62 3.71
CA ARG A 31 3.07 11.59 2.73
C ARG A 31 4.54 11.35 2.39
N LEU A 32 5.41 11.17 3.39
CA LEU A 32 6.83 10.92 3.19
C LEU A 32 7.08 9.65 2.36
N ILE A 33 6.36 8.57 2.67
CA ILE A 33 6.46 7.30 1.94
C ILE A 33 5.97 7.46 0.50
N TYR A 34 4.81 8.10 0.31
CA TYR A 34 4.27 8.37 -1.03
C TYR A 34 5.26 9.17 -1.87
N ASP A 35 5.77 10.28 -1.34
CA ASP A 35 6.71 11.17 -2.03
C ASP A 35 7.99 10.41 -2.41
N SER A 36 8.52 9.56 -1.53
CA SER A 36 9.68 8.72 -1.83
C SER A 36 9.42 7.74 -2.98
N PHE A 37 8.28 7.03 -2.96
CA PHE A 37 7.94 6.10 -4.02
C PHE A 37 7.70 6.82 -5.36
N ALA A 38 6.95 7.92 -5.35
CA ALA A 38 6.67 8.72 -6.53
C ALA A 38 7.96 9.27 -7.14
N GLN A 39 8.86 9.82 -6.31
CA GLN A 39 10.16 10.31 -6.75
C GLN A 39 10.95 9.22 -7.47
N TYR A 40 11.02 8.01 -6.90
CA TYR A 40 11.72 6.89 -7.51
C TYR A 40 11.10 6.46 -8.85
N LEU A 41 9.76 6.36 -8.94
CA LEU A 41 9.09 6.00 -10.19
C LEU A 41 9.32 7.05 -11.28
N VAL A 42 9.29 8.33 -10.94
CA VAL A 42 9.53 9.39 -11.92
C VAL A 42 10.99 9.42 -12.38
N THR A 43 11.95 9.43 -11.45
CA THR A 43 13.37 9.63 -11.84
C THR A 43 14.05 8.38 -12.38
N GLU A 44 13.81 7.22 -11.76
CA GLU A 44 14.52 5.99 -12.12
C GLU A 44 13.78 5.16 -13.15
N LYS A 45 12.46 5.35 -13.27
CA LYS A 45 11.59 4.53 -14.13
C LYS A 45 10.88 5.32 -15.23
N GLY A 46 10.91 6.65 -15.17
CA GLY A 46 10.37 7.52 -16.23
C GLY A 46 8.84 7.60 -16.27
N TYR A 47 8.16 7.42 -15.12
CA TYR A 47 6.72 7.66 -15.02
C TYR A 47 6.42 9.17 -15.06
N ASP A 48 5.15 9.50 -15.28
CA ASP A 48 4.68 10.89 -15.39
C ASP A 48 4.96 11.71 -14.11
N GLU A 49 5.45 12.94 -14.29
CA GLU A 49 5.73 13.88 -13.20
C GLU A 49 4.47 14.25 -12.39
N ASP A 50 3.28 14.08 -12.96
CA ASP A 50 2.01 14.27 -12.27
C ASP A 50 1.91 13.44 -10.98
N LEU A 51 2.61 12.30 -10.90
CA LEU A 51 2.65 11.47 -9.69
C LEU A 51 3.24 12.21 -8.47
N LEU A 52 4.11 13.20 -8.67
CA LEU A 52 4.73 14.01 -7.61
C LEU A 52 3.75 15.01 -6.99
N THR A 53 2.71 15.39 -7.73
CA THR A 53 1.72 16.36 -7.26
C THR A 53 0.54 15.62 -6.64
N VAL A 54 0.50 15.54 -5.30
CA VAL A 54 -0.60 14.90 -4.56
C VAL A 54 -1.24 15.86 -3.56
N ALA A 55 -2.56 15.96 -3.62
CA ALA A 55 -3.33 16.74 -2.66
C ALA A 55 -3.36 15.99 -1.31
N PRO A 56 -3.32 16.70 -0.16
CA PRO A 56 -3.25 16.04 1.15
C PRO A 56 -4.39 15.05 1.43
N ASP A 57 -5.60 15.35 0.94
CA ASP A 57 -6.81 14.54 1.08
C ASP A 57 -6.82 13.29 0.18
N SER A 58 -5.98 13.23 -0.86
CA SER A 58 -5.92 12.05 -1.74
C SER A 58 -5.43 10.80 -1.01
N LEU A 59 -4.65 10.96 0.06
CA LEU A 59 -4.19 9.85 0.89
C LEU A 59 -5.34 9.17 1.67
N ASP A 60 -6.52 9.78 1.76
CA ASP A 60 -7.71 9.14 2.36
C ASP A 60 -8.19 7.91 1.56
N PHE A 61 -7.73 7.75 0.32
CA PHE A 61 -7.87 6.52 -0.47
C PHE A 61 -7.27 5.31 0.25
N CYS A 62 -6.18 5.52 0.99
CA CYS A 62 -5.39 4.46 1.59
C CYS A 62 -6.06 3.91 2.85
N CYS A 63 -6.57 2.68 2.76
CA CYS A 63 -7.15 1.95 3.89
C CYS A 63 -6.40 0.64 4.14
N LYS A 64 -6.06 0.35 5.41
CA LYS A 64 -5.44 -0.93 5.78
C LYS A 64 -6.34 -2.10 5.40
N GLY A 65 -5.76 -3.17 4.86
CA GLY A 65 -6.46 -4.33 4.35
C GLY A 65 -7.17 -4.08 3.02
N LEU A 66 -6.65 -3.19 2.19
CA LEU A 66 -6.99 -3.11 0.77
C LEU A 66 -6.27 -4.23 0.01
N VAL A 67 -6.98 -4.77 -0.97
CA VAL A 67 -6.42 -5.71 -1.93
C VAL A 67 -6.28 -4.99 -3.26
N PHE A 68 -5.09 -5.01 -3.85
CA PHE A 68 -4.88 -4.53 -5.21
C PHE A 68 -4.84 -5.73 -6.15
N ASP A 69 -5.83 -5.85 -7.03
CA ASP A 69 -5.83 -6.78 -8.16
C ASP A 69 -5.03 -6.16 -9.30
N ILE A 70 -3.81 -6.65 -9.48
CA ILE A 70 -2.83 -6.13 -10.43
C ILE A 70 -3.22 -6.50 -11.86
N GLU A 71 -3.92 -7.62 -12.06
CA GLU A 71 -4.37 -8.05 -13.40
C GLU A 71 -5.40 -7.06 -13.95
N ASP A 72 -6.34 -6.64 -13.10
CA ASP A 72 -7.50 -5.83 -13.51
C ASP A 72 -7.38 -4.34 -13.12
N GLY A 73 -6.30 -3.92 -12.46
CA GLY A 73 -6.10 -2.53 -12.03
C GLY A 73 -7.06 -2.07 -10.93
N ASN A 74 -7.61 -3.01 -10.17
CA ASN A 74 -8.71 -2.77 -9.24
C ASN A 74 -8.26 -2.82 -7.78
N PHE A 75 -8.79 -1.94 -6.95
CA PHE A 75 -8.64 -2.00 -5.50
C PHE A 75 -9.93 -2.50 -4.87
N LEU A 76 -9.82 -3.47 -3.96
CA LEU A 76 -10.95 -4.13 -3.33
C LEU A 76 -10.85 -4.02 -1.83
N LYS A 77 -11.99 -3.72 -1.21
CA LYS A 77 -12.20 -3.92 0.22
C LYS A 77 -13.08 -5.15 0.40
N LEU A 78 -12.55 -6.17 1.05
CA LEU A 78 -13.25 -7.45 1.24
C LEU A 78 -13.79 -7.57 2.66
N ALA A 79 -14.90 -8.30 2.81
CA ALA A 79 -15.37 -8.85 4.07
C ALA A 79 -14.56 -10.10 4.45
N GLU A 80 -14.76 -10.59 5.67
CA GLU A 80 -14.11 -11.80 6.18
C GLU A 80 -14.44 -13.06 5.37
N ASP A 81 -15.62 -13.10 4.73
CA ASP A 81 -16.07 -14.20 3.86
C ASP A 81 -15.66 -14.02 2.39
N GLY A 82 -14.88 -12.98 2.06
CA GLY A 82 -14.43 -12.68 0.70
C GLY A 82 -15.39 -11.83 -0.13
N THR A 83 -16.52 -11.39 0.44
CA THR A 83 -17.45 -10.48 -0.24
C THR A 83 -16.79 -9.12 -0.52
N VAL A 84 -16.84 -8.65 -1.76
CA VAL A 84 -16.42 -7.30 -2.18
C VAL A 84 -17.38 -6.27 -1.60
N LEU A 85 -16.92 -5.55 -0.58
CA LEU A 85 -17.65 -4.48 0.09
C LEU A 85 -17.58 -3.17 -0.69
N ARG A 86 -16.41 -2.86 -1.24
CA ARG A 86 -16.14 -1.68 -2.08
C ARG A 86 -15.08 -2.03 -3.12
N ALA A 87 -15.13 -1.37 -4.26
CA ALA A 87 -14.10 -1.46 -5.27
C ALA A 87 -13.82 -0.09 -5.92
N SER A 88 -12.61 0.08 -6.43
CA SER A 88 -12.25 1.14 -7.37
C SER A 88 -11.45 0.56 -8.52
N HIS A 89 -11.52 1.22 -9.68
CA HIS A 89 -10.57 1.02 -10.77
C HIS A 89 -9.66 2.24 -10.81
N GLY A 90 -8.36 2.04 -10.60
CA GLY A 90 -7.48 3.15 -10.25
C GLY A 90 -8.05 3.95 -9.08
N THR A 91 -8.12 5.28 -9.21
CA THR A 91 -8.72 6.15 -8.17
C THR A 91 -10.24 6.27 -8.28
N ARG A 92 -10.84 5.81 -9.38
CA ARG A 92 -12.29 5.92 -9.60
C ARG A 92 -13.05 4.85 -8.84
N SER A 93 -13.85 5.27 -7.85
CA SER A 93 -14.76 4.37 -7.14
C SER A 93 -15.78 3.74 -8.09
N MET A 94 -16.01 2.44 -7.93
CA MET A 94 -17.04 1.70 -8.66
C MET A 94 -18.41 1.83 -7.97
N THR A 95 -19.48 1.87 -8.76
CA THR A 95 -20.85 1.80 -8.24
C THR A 95 -21.19 0.37 -7.81
N SER A 96 -22.30 0.22 -7.07
CA SER A 96 -22.77 -1.11 -6.67
C SER A 96 -23.14 -1.98 -7.87
N GLU A 97 -23.64 -1.36 -8.93
CA GLU A 97 -23.99 -2.02 -10.19
C GLU A 97 -22.74 -2.49 -10.93
N GLU A 98 -21.71 -1.64 -11.05
CA GLU A 98 -20.42 -2.01 -11.65
C GLU A 98 -19.76 -3.17 -10.88
N VAL A 99 -19.79 -3.13 -9.55
CA VAL A 99 -19.27 -4.21 -8.70
C VAL A 99 -20.03 -5.52 -8.93
N LEU A 100 -21.34 -5.47 -9.06
CA LEU A 100 -22.16 -6.65 -9.35
C LEU A 100 -21.94 -7.19 -10.77
N GLU A 101 -21.71 -6.31 -11.75
CA GLU A 101 -21.41 -6.70 -13.11
C GLU A 101 -20.05 -7.41 -13.22
N ILE A 102 -19.02 -6.87 -12.55
CA ILE A 102 -17.65 -7.40 -12.61
C ILE A 102 -17.48 -8.65 -11.74
N TYR A 103 -17.98 -8.62 -10.50
CA TYR A 103 -17.75 -9.68 -9.50
C TYR A 103 -18.96 -10.59 -9.29
N GLY A 104 -20.05 -10.41 -10.06
CA GLY A 104 -21.25 -11.25 -9.99
C GLY A 104 -21.89 -11.22 -8.60
N ARG A 105 -21.72 -12.30 -7.83
CA ARG A 105 -22.17 -12.40 -6.43
C ARG A 105 -21.29 -11.63 -5.44
N ARG A 106 -20.44 -10.73 -5.93
CA ARG A 106 -19.44 -9.99 -5.16
C ARG A 106 -18.36 -10.90 -4.56
N GLU A 107 -18.11 -12.06 -5.14
CA GLU A 107 -17.02 -12.94 -4.70
C GLU A 107 -15.79 -12.65 -5.57
N TRP A 108 -14.68 -12.33 -4.92
CA TRP A 108 -13.44 -12.12 -5.65
C TRP A 108 -12.75 -13.45 -5.96
N LYS A 109 -12.48 -13.68 -7.25
CA LYS A 109 -11.97 -14.94 -7.83
C LYS A 109 -10.71 -15.51 -7.17
N HIS A 110 -9.90 -14.65 -6.55
CA HIS A 110 -8.62 -15.04 -5.94
C HIS A 110 -8.68 -15.20 -4.41
N PHE A 111 -9.83 -14.97 -3.77
CA PHE A 111 -9.95 -14.96 -2.32
C PHE A 111 -9.43 -16.25 -1.64
N ASP A 112 -9.78 -17.42 -2.19
CA ASP A 112 -9.29 -18.71 -1.70
C ASP A 112 -7.76 -18.84 -1.79
N THR A 113 -7.13 -18.24 -2.80
CA THR A 113 -5.67 -18.26 -2.99
C THR A 113 -4.96 -17.26 -2.08
N VAL A 114 -5.63 -16.16 -1.72
CA VAL A 114 -5.11 -15.15 -0.79
C VAL A 114 -5.04 -15.71 0.64
N SER A 115 -5.98 -16.59 0.98
CA SER A 115 -5.97 -17.31 2.26
C SER A 115 -4.82 -18.34 2.36
N GLY A 116 -4.21 -18.72 1.23
CA GLY A 116 -3.19 -19.76 1.13
C GLY A 116 -1.91 -19.31 0.43
N MET A 117 -1.00 -18.65 1.15
CA MET A 117 0.41 -18.34 0.81
C MET A 117 0.71 -17.71 -0.57
N VAL A 118 1.36 -16.54 -0.47
CA VAL A 118 1.96 -15.67 -1.51
C VAL A 118 2.53 -16.41 -2.74
N SER A 119 1.83 -16.32 -3.87
CA SER A 119 2.29 -16.81 -5.17
C SER A 119 3.34 -15.88 -5.80
N ARG A 120 4.36 -16.46 -6.43
CA ARG A 120 5.51 -15.78 -7.05
C ARG A 120 5.20 -15.00 -8.33
N SER A 121 3.96 -15.08 -8.84
CA SER A 121 3.41 -14.10 -9.78
C SER A 121 2.33 -13.33 -9.02
N ALA A 122 2.65 -12.16 -8.49
CA ALA A 122 1.68 -11.39 -7.72
C ALA A 122 0.59 -10.90 -8.68
N LYS A 123 -0.49 -11.67 -8.78
CA LYS A 123 -1.75 -11.25 -9.42
C LYS A 123 -2.46 -10.20 -8.58
N TYR A 124 -2.14 -10.19 -7.29
CA TYR A 124 -2.69 -9.26 -6.33
C TYR A 124 -1.68 -8.94 -5.22
N TYR A 125 -1.91 -7.83 -4.55
CA TYR A 125 -1.14 -7.36 -3.40
C TYR A 125 -2.05 -6.98 -2.23
N LEU A 126 -1.63 -7.28 -1.00
CA LEU A 126 -2.35 -6.93 0.22
C LEU A 126 -1.62 -5.78 0.91
N TYR A 127 -2.30 -4.63 1.06
CA TYR A 127 -1.79 -3.53 1.86
C TYR A 127 -2.19 -3.72 3.33
N ASP A 128 -1.41 -4.52 4.06
CA ASP A 128 -1.71 -4.95 5.42
C ASP A 128 -0.90 -4.24 6.52
N ASN A 129 -0.01 -3.32 6.14
CA ASN A 129 0.83 -2.54 7.04
C ASN A 129 0.83 -1.06 6.62
N TYR A 130 1.45 -0.18 7.40
CA TYR A 130 1.46 1.27 7.09
C TYR A 130 2.69 1.72 6.31
N PHE A 131 3.68 0.84 6.09
CA PHE A 131 4.96 1.18 5.47
C PHE A 131 4.89 1.23 3.95
N ASP A 132 3.98 0.45 3.36
CA ASP A 132 3.76 0.39 1.91
C ASP A 132 2.38 0.91 1.49
N LEU A 133 1.45 1.08 2.44
CA LEU A 133 0.06 1.49 2.20
C LEU A 133 -0.08 2.75 1.33
N PRO A 134 0.73 3.81 1.46
CA PRO A 134 0.66 4.97 0.55
C PRO A 134 0.94 4.62 -0.91
N GLY A 135 1.64 3.51 -1.16
CA GLY A 135 1.82 2.93 -2.48
C GLY A 135 0.51 2.48 -3.14
N ALA A 136 -0.58 2.28 -2.40
CA ALA A 136 -1.89 1.97 -2.95
C ALA A 136 -2.42 3.13 -3.81
N LEU A 137 -2.38 4.36 -3.29
CA LEU A 137 -2.77 5.55 -4.06
C LEU A 137 -1.84 5.74 -5.27
N LEU A 138 -0.55 5.50 -5.10
CA LEU A 138 0.40 5.62 -6.21
C LEU A 138 0.07 4.63 -7.34
N CYS A 139 -0.18 3.37 -7.00
CA CYS A 139 -0.60 2.35 -7.97
C CYS A 139 -1.93 2.73 -8.64
N ALA A 140 -2.89 3.25 -7.88
CA ALA A 140 -4.18 3.71 -8.39
C ALA A 140 -4.02 4.81 -9.45
N ARG A 141 -3.13 5.78 -9.21
CA ARG A 141 -2.84 6.86 -10.17
C ARG A 141 -2.06 6.38 -11.39
N VAL A 142 -1.17 5.40 -11.23
CA VAL A 142 -0.50 4.76 -12.36
C VAL A 142 -1.51 4.04 -13.25
N VAL A 143 -2.49 3.33 -12.67
CA VAL A 143 -3.60 2.74 -13.43
C VAL A 143 -4.36 3.83 -14.20
N ASP A 144 -4.78 4.91 -13.53
CA ASP A 144 -5.52 6.00 -14.18
C ASP A 144 -4.75 6.63 -15.36
N SER A 145 -3.42 6.74 -15.25
CA SER A 145 -2.56 7.28 -16.30
C SER A 145 -2.41 6.31 -17.47
N LEU A 146 -2.21 5.02 -17.20
CA LEU A 146 -2.08 4.00 -18.24
C LEU A 146 -3.38 3.83 -19.03
N ASP A 147 -4.53 3.88 -18.36
CA ASP A 147 -5.84 3.75 -19.00
C ASP A 147 -6.17 4.92 -19.95
N GLN A 148 -5.51 6.07 -19.80
CA GLN A 148 -5.67 7.21 -20.70
C GLN A 148 -4.86 7.07 -22.00
N HIS A 149 -3.80 6.25 -21.98
CA HIS A 149 -2.81 6.20 -23.06
C HIS A 149 -2.75 4.85 -23.79
N ASP A 150 -3.21 3.76 -23.17
CA ASP A 150 -3.10 2.41 -23.73
C ASP A 150 -4.46 1.68 -23.74
N ASP A 151 -4.87 1.22 -24.93
CA ASP A 151 -6.05 0.36 -25.10
C ASP A 151 -5.77 -1.10 -24.65
N GLN A 152 -4.50 -1.49 -24.42
CA GLN A 152 -4.13 -2.82 -23.96
C GLN A 152 -4.05 -2.91 -22.43
N LYS A 153 -5.06 -3.55 -21.84
CA LYS A 153 -5.34 -3.73 -20.40
C LYS A 153 -4.33 -4.59 -19.59
N LYS A 154 -3.06 -4.67 -19.98
CA LYS A 154 -2.09 -5.47 -19.23
C LYS A 154 -1.10 -4.59 -18.47
N TYR A 155 -1.29 -4.52 -17.16
CA TYR A 155 -0.39 -3.79 -16.27
C TYR A 155 0.91 -4.58 -16.01
N ASP A 156 2.06 -3.97 -16.33
CA ASP A 156 3.40 -4.50 -16.05
C ASP A 156 4.25 -3.50 -15.23
N PHE A 157 3.59 -2.68 -14.41
CA PHE A 157 4.24 -1.67 -13.56
C PHE A 157 4.56 -2.18 -12.15
N TRP A 158 3.98 -3.31 -11.72
CA TRP A 158 4.14 -3.81 -10.35
C TRP A 158 5.60 -4.07 -9.96
N LYS A 159 6.42 -4.57 -10.89
CA LYS A 159 7.86 -4.76 -10.67
C LYS A 159 8.60 -3.46 -10.31
N ASP A 160 8.15 -2.33 -10.84
CA ASP A 160 8.74 -1.03 -10.58
C ASP A 160 8.29 -0.48 -9.23
N VAL A 161 7.02 -0.70 -8.85
CA VAL A 161 6.52 -0.39 -7.52
C VAL A 161 7.27 -1.20 -6.45
N VAL A 162 7.48 -2.50 -6.68
CA VAL A 162 8.30 -3.33 -5.78
C VAL A 162 9.73 -2.78 -5.66
N ALA A 163 10.32 -2.32 -6.77
CA ALA A 163 11.64 -1.69 -6.74
C ALA A 163 11.64 -0.38 -5.94
N ALA A 164 10.58 0.43 -6.03
CA ALA A 164 10.40 1.65 -5.25
C ALA A 164 10.27 1.36 -3.76
N ILE A 165 9.46 0.36 -3.38
CA ILE A 165 9.33 -0.11 -2.00
C ILE A 165 10.70 -0.54 -1.46
N GLN A 166 11.42 -1.40 -2.21
CA GLN A 166 12.77 -1.84 -1.83
C GLN A 166 13.79 -0.71 -1.75
N HIS A 167 13.64 0.35 -2.56
CA HIS A 167 14.48 1.53 -2.48
C HIS A 167 14.25 2.31 -1.18
N ASN A 168 12.98 2.52 -0.80
CA ASN A 168 12.60 3.26 0.41
C ASN A 168 13.09 2.60 1.71
N TYR A 169 13.22 1.26 1.74
CA TYR A 169 13.82 0.54 2.87
C TYR A 169 15.35 0.70 2.96
N LYS A 170 16.01 1.35 2.00
CA LYS A 170 17.44 1.66 2.10
C LYS A 170 17.64 2.97 2.87
N ILE A 171 18.55 2.96 3.83
CA ILE A 171 18.91 4.10 4.70
C ILE A 171 19.26 5.37 3.90
N THR A 172 19.71 5.24 2.65
CA THR A 172 20.05 6.38 1.79
C THR A 172 18.85 7.11 1.19
N ALA A 173 17.65 6.50 1.19
CA ALA A 173 16.46 7.06 0.54
C ALA A 173 15.95 8.35 1.19
N PHE A 174 16.35 8.64 2.44
CA PHE A 174 15.88 9.81 3.17
C PHE A 174 16.97 10.87 3.43
N LYS A 175 18.22 10.65 3.01
CA LYS A 175 19.36 11.45 3.51
C LYS A 175 19.39 12.94 3.11
N ASP A 176 18.64 13.36 2.10
CA ASP A 176 18.79 14.70 1.49
C ASP A 176 17.51 15.57 1.53
N SER A 177 16.54 15.29 2.40
CA SER A 177 15.38 16.17 2.57
C SER A 177 15.79 17.46 3.31
N HIS A 178 16.20 18.48 2.56
CA HIS A 178 16.55 19.81 3.08
C HIS A 178 15.39 20.55 3.79
N ASP A 179 14.16 20.02 3.73
CA ASP A 179 12.96 20.55 4.38
C ASP A 179 12.43 19.70 5.54
N CYS A 180 13.14 18.66 5.98
CA CYS A 180 12.70 17.87 7.13
C CYS A 180 13.21 18.52 8.43
N PRO A 181 12.33 18.94 9.37
CA PRO A 181 12.78 19.49 10.63
C PRO A 181 13.64 18.44 11.35
N ASP A 182 14.85 18.85 11.77
CA ASP A 182 15.93 18.05 12.39
C ASP A 182 15.48 17.06 13.48
N ASN A 183 14.29 17.26 14.05
CA ASN A 183 13.69 16.40 15.07
C ASN A 183 13.10 15.08 14.55
N LEU A 184 12.66 14.99 13.28
CA LEU A 184 12.06 13.76 12.74
C LEU A 184 13.14 12.73 12.37
N MET A 185 14.25 13.17 11.79
CA MET A 185 15.40 12.32 11.51
C MET A 185 16.07 11.81 12.79
N ARG A 186 16.09 12.62 13.86
CA ARG A 186 16.61 12.19 15.17
C ARG A 186 15.72 11.20 15.91
N SER A 187 14.42 11.10 15.60
CA SER A 187 13.57 10.03 16.15
C SER A 187 13.71 8.71 15.39
N ILE A 188 14.15 8.75 14.13
CA ILE A 188 14.35 7.57 13.28
C ILE A 188 15.79 7.03 13.40
N ASN A 189 16.79 7.90 13.59
CA ASN A 189 18.22 7.51 13.63
C ASN A 189 18.63 6.52 14.74
N PRO A 190 18.05 6.50 15.95
CA PRO A 190 18.41 5.51 16.96
C PRO A 190 17.83 4.12 16.69
N LEU A 191 16.83 4.00 15.80
CA LEU A 191 16.01 2.79 15.66
C LEU A 191 16.60 1.72 14.72
N PHE A 192 17.73 2.01 14.06
CA PHE A 192 18.45 1.06 13.19
C PHE A 192 19.83 0.64 13.74
N TYR A 193 20.14 0.94 15.00
CA TYR A 193 21.40 0.58 15.65
C TYR A 193 21.32 -0.66 16.56
N LEU A 194 20.32 -1.53 16.37
CA LEU A 194 20.27 -2.86 16.96
C LEU A 194 20.05 -3.93 15.88
#